data_AF-A0A9D9J0T8-F1
#
_entry.id   AF-A0A9D9J0T8-F1
#
_cell.length_a   1.000
_cell.length_b   1.000
_cell.length_c   1.000
_cell.angle_alpha   90.00
_cell.angle_beta   90.00
_cell.angle_gamma   90.00
#
_symmetry.space_group_name_H-M   'P 1'
#
loop_
_entity.id
_entity.type
_entity.pdbx_description
1 polymer ?
#
loop_
_entity_poly.entity_id
_entity_poly.type
_entity_poly.pdbx_seq_one_letter_code
_entity_poly.pdbx_strand_id
1 'polypeptide(L)' 'MDYNNKQIPTNTITRNLADLAAPTGNIYETTMIIAKRANQIAAEIKVELKEKLDEFASHADSSLEETFENREQIEI' A
#
# COMPACT_ATOMS: atom_id res chain seq x y z
N MET A 1 -2.99 -6.38 -5.70
CA MET A 1 -3.06 -5.71 -7.03
C MET A 1 -1.82 -4.84 -7.19
N ASP A 2 -1.18 -4.74 -8.36
CA ASP A 2 -0.02 -3.82 -8.49
C ASP A 2 -0.52 -2.36 -8.63
N TYR A 3 -0.37 -1.59 -7.57
CA TYR A 3 -0.79 -0.19 -7.51
C TYR A 3 0.24 0.77 -8.11
N ASN A 4 1.49 0.33 -8.28
CA ASN A 4 2.59 1.17 -8.77
C ASN A 4 2.47 1.47 -10.27
N ASN A 5 1.77 0.60 -11.01
CA ASN A 5 1.58 0.72 -12.46
C ASN A 5 0.27 1.42 -12.86
N LYS A 6 -0.52 1.94 -11.91
CA LYS A 6 -1.77 2.66 -12.22
C LYS A 6 -1.51 4.16 -12.31
N GLN A 7 -2.04 4.80 -13.36
CA GLN A 7 -2.07 6.25 -13.46
C GLN A 7 -3.06 6.82 -12.44
N ILE A 8 -2.58 7.10 -11.23
CA ILE A 8 -3.36 7.72 -10.16
C ILE A 8 -3.23 9.24 -10.31
N PRO A 9 -4.34 9.99 -10.46
CA PRO A 9 -4.29 11.45 -10.47
C PRO A 9 -3.65 11.98 -9.19
N THR A 10 -2.69 12.89 -9.32
CA THR A 10 -2.02 13.55 -8.17
C THR A 10 -2.86 14.63 -7.52
N ASN A 11 -3.93 15.07 -8.20
CA ASN A 11 -4.84 16.11 -7.75
C ASN A 11 -6.29 15.64 -7.86
N THR A 12 -7.19 16.35 -7.17
CA THR A 12 -8.63 16.13 -7.30
C THR A 12 -9.09 16.42 -8.73
N ILE A 13 -9.81 15.48 -9.32
CA ILE A 13 -10.48 15.65 -10.61
C ILE A 13 -11.99 15.74 -10.39
N THR A 14 -12.63 16.69 -11.06
CA THR A 14 -14.09 16.77 -11.10
C THR A 14 -14.63 15.59 -11.89
N ARG A 15 -15.63 14.90 -11.33
CA ARG A 15 -16.33 13.79 -11.98
C ARG A 15 -17.82 14.10 -12.06
N ASN A 16 -18.46 13.64 -13.13
CA ASN A 16 -19.90 13.76 -13.29
C ASN A 16 -20.64 12.77 -12.35
N LEU A 17 -21.53 13.30 -11.53
CA LEU A 17 -22.31 12.53 -10.56
C LEU A 17 -23.31 11.59 -11.24
N ALA A 18 -23.88 11.98 -12.38
CA ALA A 18 -24.83 11.15 -13.11
C ALA A 18 -24.16 9.87 -13.62
N ASP A 19 -22.95 9.99 -14.16
CA ASP A 19 -22.19 8.84 -14.67
C ASP A 19 -21.78 7.89 -13.54
N LEU A 20 -21.46 8.43 -12.35
CA LEU A 20 -21.14 7.64 -11.17
C LEU A 20 -22.36 6.93 -10.57
N ALA A 21 -23.54 7.55 -10.63
CA ALA A 21 -24.79 6.99 -10.14
C ALA A 21 -25.48 6.06 -11.16
N ALA A 22 -25.11 6.12 -12.45
CA ALA A 22 -25.75 5.31 -13.50
C ALA A 22 -25.81 3.79 -13.19
N PRO A 23 -24.79 3.15 -12.58
CA PRO A 23 -24.83 1.72 -12.28
C PRO A 23 -25.76 1.34 -11.12
N THR A 24 -25.98 2.24 -10.16
CA THR A 24 -26.77 1.99 -8.94
C THR A 24 -28.16 2.61 -9.02
N GLY A 25 -28.35 3.61 -9.87
CA GLY A 25 -29.53 4.49 -9.88
C GLY A 25 -29.66 5.40 -8.67
N ASN A 26 -28.73 5.34 -7.71
CA ASN A 26 -28.78 6.09 -6.46
C ASN A 26 -27.40 6.58 -6.03
N ILE A 27 -27.26 7.91 -5.92
CA ILE A 27 -25.98 8.52 -5.57
C ILE A 27 -25.49 8.15 -4.16
N TYR A 28 -26.39 7.99 -3.19
CA TYR A 28 -26.02 7.63 -1.82
C TYR A 28 -25.48 6.20 -1.73
N GLU A 29 -26.09 5.28 -2.48
CA GLU A 29 -25.61 3.91 -2.60
C GLU A 29 -24.25 3.86 -3.31
N THR A 30 -24.09 4.61 -4.40
CA THR A 30 -22.78 4.77 -5.08
C THR A 30 -21.71 5.25 -4.11
N THR A 31 -21.99 6.28 -3.32
CA THR A 31 -21.03 6.80 -2.31
C THR A 31 -20.65 5.71 -1.30
N MET A 32 -21.62 4.95 -0.81
CA MET A 32 -21.36 3.88 0.16
C MET A 32 -20.52 2.74 -0.43
N ILE A 33 -20.78 2.35 -1.68
CA ILE A 33 -19.99 1.33 -2.39
C ILE A 33 -18.55 1.80 -2.58
N ILE A 34 -18.34 3.04 -3.03
CA ILE A 34 -17.00 3.63 -3.19
C ILE A 34 -16.26 3.65 -1.85
N ALA A 35 -16.92 4.10 -0.77
CA ALA A 35 -16.33 4.14 0.56
C ALA A 35 -15.91 2.74 1.05
N LYS A 36 -16.79 1.74 0.89
CA LYS A 36 -16.48 0.35 1.26
C LYS A 36 -15.29 -0.19 0.47
N ARG A 37 -15.21 0.10 -0.83
CA ARG A 37 -14.09 -0.31 -1.67
C ARG A 37 -12.78 0.40 -1.29
N ALA A 38 -12.84 1.69 -0.94
CA ALA A 38 -11.69 2.44 -0.47
C ALA A 38 -11.11 1.82 0.82
N ASN A 39 -11.95 1.41 1.76
CA ASN A 39 -11.51 0.74 2.99
C ASN A 39 -10.81 -0.60 2.72
N GLN A 40 -11.31 -1.38 1.77
CA GLN A 40 -10.66 -2.65 1.37
C GLN A 40 -9.26 -2.39 0.81
N ILE A 41 -9.11 -1.40 -0.07
CA ILE A 41 -7.82 -1.03 -0.65
C ILE A 41 -6.86 -0.52 0.43
N ALA A 42 -7.33 0.30 1.36
CA ALA A 42 -6.53 0.80 2.47
C ALA A 42 -6.01 -0.33 3.37
N ALA A 43 -6.84 -1.34 3.64
CA ALA A 43 -6.44 -2.51 4.40
C ALA A 43 -5.37 -3.34 3.65
N GLU A 44 -5.55 -3.58 2.34
CA GLU A 44 -4.58 -4.30 1.49
C GLU A 44 -3.22 -3.58 1.48
N ILE A 45 -3.20 -2.26 1.26
CA ILE A 45 -1.98 -1.45 1.25
C ILE A 45 -1.27 -1.49 2.61
N LYS A 46 -2.02 -1.46 3.72
CA LYS A 46 -1.43 -1.53 5.06
C LYS A 46 -0.75 -2.87 5.31
N VAL A 47 -1.35 -3.97 4.84
CA VAL A 47 -0.74 -5.31 4.94
C VAL A 47 0.53 -5.38 4.10
N GLU A 48 0.47 -4.96 2.84
CA GLU A 48 1.63 -4.97 1.93
C GLU A 48 2.79 -4.12 2.49
N LEU A 49 2.49 -2.94 3.03
CA LEU A 49 3.51 -2.09 3.66
C LEU A 49 4.15 -2.78 4.86
N LYS A 50 3.35 -3.45 5.69
CA LYS A 50 3.86 -4.19 6.85
C LYS A 50 4.76 -5.34 6.41
N GLU A 51 4.36 -6.11 5.42
CA GLU A 51 5.17 -7.22 4.88
C GLU A 51 6.52 -6.72 4.36
N LYS A 52 6.53 -5.62 3.60
CA LYS A 52 7.77 -4.98 3.14
C LYS A 52 8.65 -4.52 4.31
N LEU A 53 8.08 -3.89 5.33
CA LEU A 53 8.84 -3.44 6.50
C LEU A 53 9.44 -4.62 7.29
N ASP A 54 8.68 -5.70 7.45
CA ASP A 54 9.15 -6.91 8.12
C ASP A 54 10.29 -7.58 7.31
N GLU A 55 10.21 -7.58 5.97
CA GLU A 55 11.31 -8.02 5.09
C GLU A 55 12.56 -7.15 5.28
N PHE A 56 12.45 -5.82 5.30
CA PHE A 56 13.58 -4.92 5.55
C PHE A 56 14.22 -5.12 6.93
N ALA A 57 13.42 -5.37 7.97
CA ALA A 57 13.93 -5.60 9.32
C ALA A 57 14.77 -6.88 9.39
N SER A 58 14.31 -7.97 8.76
CA SER A 58 15.05 -9.23 8.73
C SER A 58 16.40 -9.13 8.00
N HIS A 59 16.48 -8.35 6.92
CA HIS A 59 17.72 -8.11 6.19
C HIS A 59 18.71 -7.23 6.98
N ALA A 60 18.20 -6.28 7.78
CA ALA A 60 19.04 -5.46 8.63
C ALA A 60 19.72 -6.29 9.72
N ASP A 61 18.98 -7.19 10.39
CA ASP A 61 19.53 -8.06 11.44
C ASP A 61 20.59 -9.03 10.89
N SER A 62 20.36 -9.67 9.74
CA SER A 62 21.35 -10.59 9.15
C SER A 62 22.61 -9.88 8.62
N SER A 63 22.45 -8.68 8.05
CA SER A 63 23.58 -7.88 7.57
C SER A 63 24.39 -7.30 8.73
N LEU A 64 23.73 -6.91 9.82
CA LEU A 64 24.40 -6.44 11.02
C LEU A 64 25.24 -7.57 11.64
N GLU A 65 24.67 -8.76 11.85
CA GLU A 65 25.41 -9.93 12.37
C GLU A 65 26.67 -10.22 11.53
N GLU A 66 26.55 -10.20 10.20
CA GLU A 66 27.69 -10.39 9.28
C GLU A 66 28.77 -9.30 9.46
N THR A 67 28.39 -8.04 9.69
CA THR A 67 29.37 -6.96 9.98
C THR A 67 29.99 -7.07 11.37
N PHE A 68 29.31 -7.70 12.34
CA PHE A 68 29.86 -8.00 13.66
C PHE A 68 30.87 -9.16 13.56
N GLU A 69 30.53 -10.25 12.86
CA GLU A 69 31.45 -11.37 12.63
C GLU A 69 32.71 -10.96 11.86
N ASN A 70 32.57 -10.13 10.82
CA ASN A 70 33.73 -9.62 10.07
C ASN A 70 34.64 -8.76 10.95
N ARG A 71 34.10 -7.99 11.91
CA ARG A 71 34.92 -7.21 12.85
C ARG A 71 35.65 -8.10 13.84
N GLU A 72 34.99 -9.12 14.37
CA GLU A 72 35.60 -10.07 15.30
C GLU A 72 36.78 -10.82 14.66
N GLN A 73 36.70 -11.16 13.37
CA GLN A 73 37.78 -11.83 12.63
C GLN A 73 39.04 -10.95 12.41
N ILE A 74 38.93 -9.62 12.46
CA ILE A 74 40.06 -8.69 12.29
C ILE A 74 40.77 -8.42 13.64
N GLU A 75 40.12 -8.73 14.76
CA GLU A 75 40.65 -8.50 16.13
C GLU A 75 41.49 -9.67 16.70
N ILE A 76 41.67 -10.77 15.95
CA ILE A 76 42.53 -11.92 16.27
C ILE A 76 43.86 -11.81 15.51
#